data_AF-A0A2M8PKV0-F1
#
_entry.id   AF-A0A2M8PKV0-F1
#
_cell.length_a   1.000
_cell.length_b   1.000
_cell.length_c   1.000
_cell.angle_alpha   90.00
_cell.angle_beta   90.00
_cell.angle_gamma   90.00
#
_symmetry.space_group_name_H-M   'P 1'
#
loop_
_entity.id
_entity.type
_entity.pdbx_description
1 polymer ?
#
loop_
_entity_poly.entity_id
_entity_poly.type
_entity_poly.pdbx_seq_one_letter_code
_entity_poly.pdbx_strand_id
1 'polypeptide(L)' 'MDSSTPIRAADIVDNPDTLQTLEERYIIIYDSSWGGTFRNMIKAINILDQYGWETKSIAHSQGVMYALIERFKDRS' A
#
# COMPACT_ATOMS: atom_id res chain seq x y z
N MET A 1 -2.00 -2.03 -15.34
CA MET A 1 -2.11 -0.81 -14.49
C MET A 1 -0.96 0.09 -14.89
N ASP A 2 -1.20 1.40 -15.04
CA ASP A 2 -0.11 2.36 -15.18
C ASP A 2 0.58 2.50 -13.81
N SER A 3 1.88 2.21 -13.76
CA SER A 3 2.66 2.06 -12.51
C SER A 3 2.84 3.36 -11.73
N SER A 4 2.42 4.50 -12.28
CA SER A 4 2.43 5.80 -11.61
C SER A 4 1.18 6.10 -10.79
N THR A 5 0.12 5.29 -10.87
CA THR A 5 -1.13 5.55 -10.13
C THR A 5 -1.09 4.89 -8.75
N PRO A 6 -1.27 5.66 -7.65
CA PRO A 6 -1.39 5.09 -6.32
C PRO A 6 -2.52 4.05 -6.23
N ILE A 7 -2.24 2.90 -5.61
CA ILE A 7 -3.20 1.82 -5.39
C ILE A 7 -4.05 2.18 -4.16
N ARG A 8 -5.37 2.03 -4.25
CA ARG A 8 -6.22 2.28 -3.08
C ARG A 8 -6.04 1.17 -2.05
N ALA A 9 -5.86 1.53 -0.79
CA ALA A 9 -5.69 0.56 0.30
C ALA A 9 -6.89 -0.39 0.43
N ALA A 10 -8.10 0.09 0.13
CA ALA A 10 -9.30 -0.75 0.10
C ALA A 10 -9.20 -1.89 -0.91
N ASP A 11 -8.62 -1.64 -2.10
CA ASP A 11 -8.51 -2.65 -3.15
C ASP A 11 -7.58 -3.81 -2.74
N ILE A 12 -6.53 -3.50 -1.96
CA ILE A 12 -5.64 -4.51 -1.37
C ILE A 12 -6.36 -5.31 -0.28
N VAL A 13 -7.21 -4.65 0.52
CA VAL A 13 -7.98 -5.31 1.58
C VAL A 13 -9.04 -6.24 0.98
N ASP A 14 -9.70 -5.80 -0.09
CA ASP A 14 -10.80 -6.55 -0.72
C ASP A 14 -10.27 -7.66 -1.63
N ASN A 15 -9.09 -7.47 -2.25
CA ASN A 15 -8.47 -8.45 -3.14
C ASN A 15 -6.94 -8.48 -3.03
N PRO A 16 -6.39 -9.13 -1.98
CA PRO A 16 -4.95 -9.16 -1.72
C PRO A 16 -4.15 -9.94 -2.77
N ASP A 17 -4.79 -10.86 -3.52
CA ASP A 17 -4.10 -11.67 -4.53
C ASP A 17 -3.56 -10.84 -5.70
N THR A 18 -4.09 -9.63 -5.91
CA THR A 18 -3.58 -8.66 -6.89
C THR A 18 -2.11 -8.31 -6.66
N LEU A 19 -1.61 -8.41 -5.43
CA LEU A 19 -0.21 -8.12 -5.07
C LEU A 19 0.79 -9.05 -5.79
N GLN A 20 0.39 -10.28 -6.10
CA GLN A 20 1.25 -11.24 -6.81
C GLN A 20 1.47 -10.86 -8.28
N THR A 21 0.56 -10.07 -8.84
CA THR A 21 0.61 -9.64 -10.25
C THR A 21 1.41 -8.36 -10.47
N LEU A 22 1.77 -7.66 -9.37
CA LEU A 22 2.60 -6.46 -9.44
C LEU A 22 4.03 -6.86 -9.81
N GLU A 23 4.64 -6.17 -10.76
CA GLU A 23 6.04 -6.38 -11.17
C GLU A 23 6.97 -5.33 -10.56
N GLU A 24 6.39 -4.24 -10.04
CA GLU A 24 7.11 -3.09 -9.53
C GLU A 24 7.82 -3.39 -8.21
N ARG A 25 9.04 -2.84 -8.07
CA ARG A 25 9.78 -2.87 -6.80
C ARG A 25 9.17 -1.95 -5.75
N TYR A 26 8.61 -0.83 -6.19
CA TYR A 26 8.01 0.17 -5.31
C TYR A 26 6.58 0.44 -5.77
N ILE A 27 5.68 0.57 -4.81
CA ILE A 27 4.31 1.00 -5.03
C ILE A 27 3.95 2.11 -4.07
N ILE A 28 3.02 2.97 -4.47
CA ILE A 28 2.39 3.91 -3.57
C ILE A 28 0.98 3.41 -3.32
N ILE A 29 0.60 3.30 -2.05
CA ILE A 29 -0.78 3.04 -1.66
C ILE A 29 -1.37 4.29 -1.01
N TYR A 30 -2.69 4.45 -1.08
CA TYR A 30 -3.38 5.55 -0.42
C TYR A 30 -4.69 5.13 0.24
N ASP A 31 -5.07 5.84 1.29
CA ASP A 31 -6.37 5.74 1.94
C ASP A 31 -6.88 7.14 2.25
N SER A 32 -8.19 7.35 2.12
CA SER A 32 -8.82 8.65 2.34
C SER A 32 -9.87 8.53 3.43
N SER A 33 -9.83 9.42 4.41
CA SER A 33 -10.78 9.41 5.53
C SER A 33 -11.17 10.83 5.91
N TRP A 34 -12.48 11.08 5.94
CA TRP A 34 -13.04 12.34 6.43
C TRP A 34 -12.93 12.47 7.96
N GLY A 35 -12.80 11.36 8.68
CA GLY A 35 -12.70 11.32 10.14
C GLY A 35 -11.27 11.15 10.66
N GLY A 36 -10.25 11.26 9.79
CA GLY A 36 -8.83 11.09 10.17
C GLY A 36 -8.44 9.66 10.56
N THR A 37 -9.30 8.68 10.31
CA THR A 37 -9.04 7.26 10.59
C THR A 37 -8.82 6.48 9.29
N PHE A 38 -7.59 6.02 9.08
CA PHE A 38 -7.16 5.32 7.86
C PHE A 38 -7.17 3.81 8.07
N ARG A 39 -8.36 3.25 8.33
CA ARG A 39 -8.50 1.83 8.70
C ARG A 39 -8.04 0.89 7.59
N ASN A 40 -8.31 1.24 6.32
CA ASN A 40 -7.90 0.41 5.20
C ASN A 40 -6.39 0.50 4.99
N MET A 41 -5.77 1.67 5.21
CA MET A 41 -4.31 1.79 5.20
C MET A 41 -3.64 0.82 6.19
N ILE A 42 -4.08 0.80 7.45
CA ILE A 42 -3.50 -0.08 8.48
C ILE A 42 -3.65 -1.55 8.07
N LYS A 43 -4.84 -1.95 7.60
CA LYS A 43 -5.08 -3.32 7.14
C LYS A 43 -4.22 -3.68 5.91
N ALA A 44 -4.13 -2.78 4.95
CA ALA A 44 -3.34 -2.99 3.73
C ALA A 44 -1.86 -3.13 4.05
N ILE A 45 -1.31 -2.32 4.95
CA ILE A 45 0.09 -2.45 5.41
C ILE A 45 0.34 -3.83 6.03
N ASN A 46 -0.58 -4.32 6.88
CA ASN A 46 -0.44 -5.64 7.49
C ASN A 46 -0.50 -6.78 6.46
N ILE A 47 -1.36 -6.65 5.44
CA ILE A 47 -1.42 -7.62 4.33
C ILE A 47 -0.13 -7.56 3.52
N LEU A 48 0.34 -6.36 3.18
CA LEU A 48 1.58 -6.15 2.42
C LEU A 48 2.78 -6.78 3.13
N ASP A 49 2.90 -6.63 4.46
CA ASP A 49 3.94 -7.29 5.26
C ASP A 49 3.92 -8.82 5.11
N GLN A 50 2.73 -9.43 5.16
CA GLN A 50 2.55 -10.88 4.94
C GLN A 50 2.95 -11.33 3.52
N TYR A 51 2.82 -10.44 2.53
CA TYR A 51 3.17 -10.68 1.12
C TYR A 51 4.60 -10.25 0.78
N GLY A 52 5.41 -9.94 1.78
CA GLY A 52 6.83 -9.64 1.58
C GLY A 52 7.09 -8.20 1.12
N TRP A 53 6.28 -7.25 1.57
CA TRP A 53 6.44 -5.83 1.28
C TRP A 53 6.67 -5.03 2.57
N GLU A 54 7.45 -3.97 2.47
CA GLU A 54 7.86 -3.14 3.61
C GLU A 54 7.45 -1.69 3.40
N THR A 55 6.82 -1.10 4.42
CA THR A 55 6.51 0.34 4.39
C THR A 55 7.77 1.16 4.62
N LYS A 56 8.13 2.01 3.66
CA LYS A 56 9.34 2.85 3.72
C LYS A 56 9.07 4.28 4.16
N SER A 57 7.91 4.82 3.80
CA SER A 57 7.54 6.18 4.15
C SER A 57 6.03 6.33 4.19
N ILE A 58 5.55 7.22 5.06
CA ILE A 58 4.14 7.60 5.17
C ILE A 58 4.07 9.12 5.08
N ALA A 59 3.15 9.62 4.25
CA ALA A 59 2.82 11.03 4.15
C ALA A 59 1.31 11.22 4.34
N HIS A 60 0.90 12.31 4.96
CA HIS A 60 -0.50 12.65 5.16
C HIS A 60 -0.75 14.09 4.71
N SER A 61 -1.77 14.28 3.86
CA SER A 61 -2.18 15.58 3.37
C SER A 61 -3.69 15.58 3.10
N GLN A 62 -4.39 16.62 3.58
CA GLN A 62 -5.79 16.88 3.27
C GLN A 62 -6.75 15.68 3.46
N GLY A 63 -6.60 14.90 4.53
CA GLY A 63 -7.46 13.74 4.79
C GLY A 63 -7.17 12.52 3.93
N VAL A 64 -6.02 12.50 3.25
CA VAL A 64 -5.48 11.36 2.52
C VAL A 64 -4.14 10.97 3.11
N MET A 65 -3.97 9.69 3.39
CA MET A 65 -2.71 9.09 3.79
C MET A 65 -2.13 8.33 2.60
N TYR A 66 -0.85 8.53 2.34
CA TYR A 66 -0.07 7.84 1.33
C TYR A 66 1.04 7.04 2.03
N ALA A 67 1.32 5.85 1.53
CA ALA A 67 2.48 5.07 1.96
C ALA A 67 3.29 4.60 0.75
N LEU A 68 4.59 4.84 0.80
CA LEU A 68 5.55 4.25 -0.15
C LEU A 68 5.95 2.88 0.41
N ILE A 69 5.73 1.85 -0.41
CA ILE A 69 5.96 0.46 -0.05
C ILE A 69 7.02 -0.10 -1.00
N GLU A 70 7.98 -0.85 -0.46
CA GLU A 70 9.02 -1.53 -1.22
C GLU A 70 8.86 -3.04 -1.06
N ARG A 71 8.98 -3.81 -2.15
CA ARG A 71 9.05 -5.28 -2.06
C ARG A 71 10.37 -5.69 -1.39
N PHE A 72 10.34 -6.64 -0.46
CA PHE A 72 11.58 -7.23 0.07
C PHE A 72 12.44 -7.69 -1.11
N LYS A 73 13.65 -7.14 -1.21
CA LYS A 73 14.70 -7.88 -1.90
C LYS A 73 14.95 -9.11 -1.06
N ASP A 74 14.93 -10.29 -1.68
CA ASP A 74 15.55 -11.47 -1.08
C ASP A 74 16.90 -11.03 -0.49
N ARG A 75 17.00 -11.13 0.83
CA ARG A 75 18.28 -10.96 1.53
C ARG A 75 19.12 -12.16 1.13
N SER A 76 19.78 -12.02 -0.02
CA SER A 76 20.85 -12.92 -0.47
C SER A 76 22.03 -12.84 0.48
#